data_AF-A0A959CCY6-F1
#
_entry.id   AF-A0A959CCY6-F1
#
_cell.length_a   1.000
_cell.length_b   1.000
_cell.length_c   1.000
_cell.angle_alpha   90.00
_cell.angle_beta   90.00
_cell.angle_gamma   90.00
#
_symmetry.space_group_name_H-M   'P 1'
#
loop_
_entity.id
_entity.type
_entity.pdbx_description
1 polymer ?
#
loop_
_entity_poly.entity_id
_entity_poly.type
_entity_poly.pdbx_seq_one_letter_code
_entity_poly.pdbx_strand_id
1 'polypeptide(L)'
;MRLYGLIGYPLGHSFSKKYFTEKFAREGIGDARFELFPLPDLSGLPALLRANPTLRGLGVTIPHKEAVVAMLDAIDDTARAIGAVNSIRVERGKLTGYNTDAEGFG
;
A
#
# COMPACT_ATOMS: atom_id res chain seq x y z
N MET A 1 3.73 2.62 -17.23
CA MET A 1 2.89 3.30 -16.24
C MET A 1 2.96 2.54 -14.93
N ARG A 2 3.48 3.17 -13.89
CA ARG A 2 3.61 2.65 -12.52
C ARG A 2 2.25 2.70 -11.84
N LEU A 3 1.86 1.60 -11.20
CA LEU A 3 0.62 1.54 -10.45
C LEU A 3 0.92 1.56 -8.96
N TYR A 4 0.14 2.34 -8.23
CA TYR A 4 0.10 2.37 -6.78
C TYR A 4 -1.34 2.12 -6.34
N GLY A 5 -1.55 1.77 -5.08
CA GLY A 5 -2.91 1.73 -4.56
C GLY A 5 -3.02 1.59 -3.06
N LEU A 6 -4.23 1.37 -2.58
CA LEU A 6 -4.56 1.18 -1.18
C LEU A 6 -5.34 -0.13 -1.00
N ILE A 7 -4.86 -1.01 -0.13
CA ILE A 7 -5.62 -2.16 0.36
C ILE A 7 -6.23 -1.88 1.73
N GLY A 8 -7.42 -2.42 1.98
CA GLY A 8 -8.19 -2.25 3.20
C GLY A 8 -9.66 -2.59 2.96
N TYR A 9 -10.49 -2.55 3.99
CA TYR A 9 -11.93 -2.73 3.83
C TYR A 9 -12.74 -2.15 5.00
N PRO A 10 -13.86 -1.46 4.74
CA PRO A 10 -14.29 -0.94 3.43
C PRO A 10 -13.43 0.26 2.99
N LEU A 11 -13.37 0.54 1.67
CA LEU A 11 -12.64 1.69 1.11
C LEU A 11 -13.54 2.78 0.50
N GLY A 12 -14.86 2.67 0.63
CA GLY A 12 -15.82 3.58 -0.02
C GLY A 12 -15.65 5.06 0.34
N HIS A 13 -15.11 5.38 1.52
CA HIS A 13 -14.84 6.74 1.97
C HIS A 13 -13.36 7.15 1.85
N SER A 14 -12.52 6.35 1.19
CA SER A 14 -11.10 6.68 1.07
C SER A 14 -10.86 7.88 0.14
N PHE A 15 -10.24 8.92 0.68
CA PHE A 15 -9.81 10.09 -0.09
C PHE A 15 -8.46 9.87 -0.81
N SER A 16 -7.75 8.78 -0.52
CA SER A 16 -6.38 8.55 -0.99
C SER A 16 -6.28 8.56 -2.52
N LYS A 17 -7.22 7.93 -3.22
CA LYS A 17 -7.20 7.91 -4.69
C LYS A 17 -7.27 9.31 -5.29
N LYS A 18 -8.20 10.14 -4.82
CA LYS A 18 -8.32 11.53 -5.27
C LYS A 18 -7.06 12.31 -4.95
N TYR A 19 -6.59 12.24 -3.70
CA TYR A 19 -5.39 12.93 -3.24
C TYR A 19 -4.16 12.61 -4.10
N PHE A 20 -3.86 11.32 -4.34
CA PHE A 20 -2.69 10.93 -5.12
C PHE A 20 -2.85 11.26 -6.61
N THR A 21 -4.06 11.16 -7.15
CA THR A 21 -4.33 11.58 -8.55
C THR A 21 -4.01 13.06 -8.73
N GLU A 22 -4.48 13.92 -7.83
CA GLU A 22 -4.21 15.36 -7.85
C GLU A 22 -2.73 15.66 -7.59
N LYS A 23 -2.09 14.93 -6.67
CA LYS A 23 -0.65 15.07 -6.38
C LYS A 23 0.21 14.75 -7.61
N PHE A 24 -0.05 13.61 -8.27
CA PHE A 24 0.70 13.22 -9.48
C PHE A 24 0.52 14.24 -10.60
N ALA A 25 -0.69 14.75 -10.81
CA ALA A 25 -0.94 15.81 -11.79
C ALA A 25 -0.16 17.10 -11.46
N ARG A 26 -0.20 17.54 -10.19
CA ARG A 26 0.50 18.76 -9.73
C ARG A 26 2.03 18.64 -9.85
N GLU A 27 2.57 17.45 -9.59
CA GLU A 27 4.02 17.20 -9.64
C GLU A 27 4.52 16.81 -11.05
N GLY A 28 3.63 16.81 -12.06
CA GLY A 28 4.00 16.46 -13.44
C GLY A 28 4.34 14.97 -13.63
N ILE A 29 3.88 14.10 -12.73
CA ILE A 29 4.12 12.65 -12.76
C ILE A 29 3.07 11.99 -13.66
N GLY A 30 3.29 12.03 -14.97
CA GLY A 30 2.36 11.50 -15.97
C GLY A 30 2.33 9.97 -16.10
N ASP A 31 3.32 9.26 -15.56
CA ASP A 31 3.47 7.81 -15.70
C ASP A 31 3.07 7.03 -14.43
N ALA A 32 2.30 7.63 -13.53
CA ALA A 32 1.82 7.00 -12.30
C ALA A 32 0.28 7.03 -12.18
N ARG A 33 -0.30 6.00 -11.57
CA ARG A 33 -1.72 5.95 -11.18
C ARG A 33 -1.89 5.41 -9.78
N PHE A 34 -2.98 5.80 -9.11
CA PHE A 34 -3.36 5.31 -7.80
C PHE A 34 -4.76 4.73 -7.82
N GLU A 35 -4.93 3.51 -7.33
CA GLU A 35 -6.22 2.80 -7.31
C GLU A 35 -6.59 2.31 -5.91
N LEU A 36 -7.89 2.07 -5.69
CA LEU A 36 -8.37 1.45 -4.45
C LEU A 36 -8.61 -0.04 -4.71
N PHE A 37 -8.15 -0.86 -3.78
CA PHE A 37 -8.29 -2.30 -3.85
C PHE A 37 -8.99 -2.80 -2.57
N PRO A 38 -10.33 -2.75 -2.53
CA PRO A 38 -11.08 -3.24 -1.38
C PRO A 38 -10.82 -4.74 -1.23
N LEU A 39 -10.26 -5.14 -0.10
CA LEU A 39 -9.97 -6.53 0.22
C LEU A 39 -10.63 -6.85 1.55
N PRO A 40 -11.75 -7.60 1.59
CA PRO A 40 -12.36 -8.01 2.86
C PRO A 40 -11.39 -8.76 3.77
N ASP A 41 -10.49 -9.53 3.16
CA ASP A 41 -9.41 -10.26 3.81
C ASP A 41 -8.16 -10.28 2.91
N LEU A 42 -7.02 -10.68 3.49
CA LEU A 42 -5.73 -10.64 2.83
C LEU A 42 -5.46 -11.81 1.87
N SER A 43 -6.32 -12.84 1.80
CA SER A 43 -6.14 -13.95 0.86
C SER A 43 -6.18 -13.50 -0.61
N GLY A 44 -6.79 -12.34 -0.89
CA GLY A 44 -6.82 -11.72 -2.20
C GLY A 44 -5.51 -11.03 -2.62
N LEU A 45 -4.60 -10.73 -1.69
CA LEU A 45 -3.36 -9.98 -1.98
C LEU A 45 -2.49 -10.66 -3.05
N PRO A 46 -2.22 -11.98 -3.01
CA PRO A 46 -1.43 -12.64 -4.05
C PRO A 46 -2.06 -12.57 -5.44
N ALA A 47 -3.40 -12.68 -5.51
CA ALA A 47 -4.12 -12.56 -6.79
C ALA A 47 -4.03 -11.14 -7.35
N LEU A 48 -4.17 -10.13 -6.49
CA LEU A 48 -4.00 -8.72 -6.84
C LEU A 48 -2.59 -8.44 -7.39
N LEU A 49 -1.54 -8.97 -6.75
CA LEU A 49 -0.15 -8.80 -7.21
C LEU A 49 0.06 -9.43 -8.59
N ARG A 50 -0.47 -10.63 -8.82
CA ARG A 50 -0.39 -11.31 -10.13
C ARG A 50 -1.14 -10.56 -11.23
N ALA A 51 -2.32 -10.04 -10.93
CA ALA A 51 -3.13 -9.29 -11.90
C ALA A 51 -2.51 -7.92 -12.26
N ASN A 52 -1.64 -7.38 -11.41
CA ASN A 52 -1.08 -6.04 -11.56
C ASN A 52 0.47 -6.05 -11.57
N PRO A 53 1.12 -6.53 -12.65
CA PRO A 53 2.58 -6.62 -12.72
C PRO A 53 3.30 -5.24 -12.70
N THR A 54 2.57 -4.16 -12.97
CA THR A 54 3.06 -2.78 -12.91
C THR A 54 2.89 -2.13 -11.53
N LEU A 55 2.33 -2.85 -10.56
CA LEU A 55 2.21 -2.37 -9.18
C LEU A 55 3.61 -2.18 -8.58
N ARG A 56 3.82 -1.02 -7.96
CA ARG A 56 5.10 -0.62 -7.35
C ARG A 56 4.97 -0.30 -5.87
N GLY A 57 3.76 -0.02 -5.40
CA GLY A 57 3.52 0.12 -3.97
C GLY A 57 2.05 0.06 -3.59
N LEU A 58 1.80 -0.29 -2.34
CA LEU A 58 0.49 -0.35 -1.73
C LEU A 58 0.51 0.38 -0.39
N GLY A 59 -0.37 1.35 -0.19
CA GLY A 59 -0.80 1.71 1.14
C GLY A 59 -1.61 0.56 1.75
N VAL A 60 -1.55 0.43 3.06
CA VAL A 60 -2.33 -0.53 3.84
C VAL A 60 -3.09 0.25 4.91
N THR A 61 -4.39 0.04 4.96
CA THR A 61 -5.25 0.61 6.00
C THR A 61 -6.01 -0.48 6.73
N ILE A 62 -6.81 -0.07 7.72
CA ILE A 62 -7.65 -0.98 8.50
C ILE A 62 -8.51 -1.88 7.59
N PRO A 63 -8.72 -3.15 7.98
CA PRO A 63 -8.22 -3.81 9.19
C PRO A 63 -6.84 -4.48 9.02
N HIS A 64 -6.12 -4.24 7.91
CA HIS A 64 -5.03 -5.12 7.47
C HIS A 64 -3.63 -4.74 7.95
N LYS A 65 -3.47 -3.61 8.65
CA LYS A 65 -2.15 -3.07 8.99
C LYS A 65 -1.28 -4.06 9.78
N GLU A 66 -1.84 -4.82 10.71
CA GLU A 66 -1.11 -5.81 11.50
C GLU A 66 -1.00 -7.15 10.75
N ALA A 67 -2.12 -7.66 10.22
CA ALA A 67 -2.16 -8.98 9.60
C ALA A 67 -1.28 -9.10 8.34
N VAL A 68 -1.03 -7.99 7.62
CA VAL A 68 -0.22 -8.02 6.40
C VAL A 68 1.26 -8.31 6.68
N VAL A 69 1.74 -8.07 7.90
CA VAL A 69 3.13 -8.31 8.33
C VAL A 69 3.58 -9.73 7.99
N ALA A 70 2.70 -10.73 8.21
CA ALA A 70 2.99 -12.14 7.95
C ALA A 70 3.14 -12.50 6.46
N MET A 71 2.82 -11.58 5.55
CA MET A 71 2.88 -11.80 4.10
C MET A 71 4.08 -11.14 3.43
N LEU A 72 4.92 -10.44 4.19
CA LEU A 72 6.02 -9.63 3.66
C LEU A 72 7.34 -10.41 3.63
N ASP A 73 8.14 -10.17 2.60
CA ASP A 73 9.49 -10.73 2.49
C ASP A 73 10.50 -9.99 3.37
N ALA A 74 10.26 -8.70 3.61
CA ALA A 74 11.09 -7.85 4.45
C ALA A 74 10.25 -6.76 5.13
N ILE A 75 10.72 -6.30 6.28
CA ILE A 75 10.04 -5.29 7.08
C ILE A 75 11.10 -4.35 7.65
N ASP A 76 10.85 -3.04 7.55
CA ASP A 76 11.67 -2.01 8.18
C ASP A 76 11.65 -2.13 9.71
N ASP A 77 12.73 -1.73 10.38
CA ASP A 77 12.86 -1.87 11.84
C ASP A 77 11.75 -1.11 12.59
N THR A 78 11.33 0.05 12.09
CA THR A 78 10.22 0.83 12.68
C THR A 78 8.90 0.07 12.58
N ALA A 79 8.61 -0.49 11.41
CA ALA A 79 7.40 -1.28 11.18
C ALA A 79 7.41 -2.58 12.00
N ARG A 80 8.58 -3.21 12.15
CA ARG A 80 8.76 -4.40 12.99
C ARG A 80 8.51 -4.08 14.47
N ALA A 81 9.02 -2.96 14.96
CA ALA A 81 8.82 -2.53 16.35
C ALA A 81 7.35 -2.21 16.66
N ILE A 82 6.64 -1.58 15.72
CA ILE A 82 5.21 -1.28 15.87
C ILE A 82 4.33 -2.52 15.73
N GLY A 83 4.76 -3.51 14.92
CA GLY A 83 3.96 -4.69 14.60
C GLY A 83 2.88 -4.42 13.55
N ALA A 84 2.97 -3.30 12.83
CA ALA A 84 2.01 -2.91 11.80
C ALA A 84 2.70 -2.25 10.61
N VAL A 85 2.11 -2.38 9.42
CA VAL A 85 2.60 -1.81 8.16
C VAL A 85 1.50 -0.98 7.53
N ASN A 86 1.83 0.26 7.13
CA ASN A 86 0.91 1.16 6.42
C ASN A 86 1.31 1.38 4.95
N SER A 87 2.49 0.92 4.54
CA SER A 87 3.04 1.09 3.20
C SER A 87 3.90 -0.11 2.81
N ILE A 88 3.70 -0.63 1.60
CA ILE A 88 4.43 -1.77 1.03
C ILE A 88 5.07 -1.32 -0.27
N ARG A 89 6.37 -1.56 -0.42
CA ARG A 89 7.09 -1.47 -1.69
C ARG A 89 7.03 -2.82 -2.40
N VAL A 90 6.70 -2.80 -3.68
CA VAL A 90 6.64 -4.00 -4.54
C VAL A 90 7.76 -3.93 -5.57
N GLU A 91 8.74 -4.82 -5.46
CA GLU A 91 9.90 -4.84 -6.34
C GLU A 91 10.29 -6.27 -6.72
N ARG A 92 10.25 -6.59 -8.02
CA ARG A 92 10.63 -7.91 -8.57
C ARG A 92 9.95 -9.09 -7.83
N GLY A 93 8.68 -8.90 -7.47
CA GLY A 93 7.89 -9.91 -6.75
C GLY A 93 8.12 -9.96 -5.24
N LYS A 94 9.04 -9.14 -4.70
CA LYS A 94 9.27 -9.01 -3.26
C LYS A 94 8.46 -7.86 -2.67
N LEU A 95 7.96 -8.07 -1.45
CA LEU A 95 7.20 -7.12 -0.66
C LEU A 95 8.03 -6.66 0.53
N THR A 96 8.28 -5.36 0.60
CA THR A 96 8.94 -4.74 1.77
C THR A 96 7.96 -3.80 2.47
N GLY A 97 7.67 -4.04 3.75
CA GLY A 97 6.75 -3.21 4.54
C GLY A 97 7.44 -2.13 5.34
N TYR A 98 6.75 -1.00 5.45
CA TYR A 98 7.15 0.20 6.19
C TYR A 98 5.97 0.71 7.01
N ASN A 99 6.29 1.49 8.04
CA ASN A 99 5.30 2.18 8.84
C ASN A 99 5.74 3.62 9.02
N THR A 100 5.03 4.54 8.36
CA THR A 100 5.29 5.98 8.46
C THR A 100 4.42 6.68 9.49
N ASP A 101 3.56 5.96 10.22
CA ASP A 101 2.70 6.55 11.24
C ASP A 101 3.52 7.01 12.46
N ALA A 102 4.70 6.41 12.69
CA ALA A 102 5.61 6.76 13.79
C ALA A 102 6.18 8.18 13.68
N GLU A 103 6.45 8.65 12.46
CA GLU A 103 6.98 9.99 12.20
C GLU A 103 5.91 11.08 12.29
N GLY A 104 4.61 10.71 12.33
CA GLY A 104 3.49 11.65 12.40
C GLY A 104 3.07 12.07 13.82
N PHE A 105 3.72 11.53 14.85
CA PHE A 105 3.46 11.85 16.27
C PHE A 105 4.67 12.44 17.00
N GLY A 106 5.69 12.88 16.25
CA GLY A 106 6.87 13.60 16.78
C GLY A 106 6.76 15.10 16.67
#